data_AF-A0A2E4D708-F1
#
_entry.id   AF-A0A2E4D708-F1
#
_cell.length_a   1.000
_cell.length_b   1.000
_cell.length_c   1.000
_cell.angle_alpha   90.00
_cell.angle_beta   90.00
_cell.angle_gamma   90.00
#
_symmetry.space_group_name_H-M   'P 1'
#
loop_
_entity.id
_entity.type
_entity.pdbx_description
1 polymer ?
#
loop_
_entity_poly.entity_id
_entity_poly.type
_entity_poly.pdbx_seq_one_letter_code
_entity_poly.pdbx_strand_id
1 'polypeptide(L)'
;MDDTTSSYVMEEARNGALVPKIDGTYLHSIYNPQKEAEQYVEKNENQLKRKQTYLILGLGFGYHIDAILEFVKKNHTEFNIVVLEPNKEIISEYVAQKVSQSSEIKIVYLDTVEKLYTDKNFVDFLRTKPCVLKHDQSYTIYNELFNKFLTFKSSDSEEVFESTISDLTRSLFNLNNKQSYESAESIKKQKRMNGREDFLMMAFSHIANTGK
;
A
#
# COMPACT_ATOMS: atom_id res chain seq x y z
N MET A 1 1.61 -22.57 12.97
CA MET A 1 0.82 -22.00 14.08
C MET A 1 0.10 -20.80 13.47
N ASP A 2 -1.14 -20.85 13.03
CA ASP A 2 -2.16 -21.89 12.98
C ASP A 2 -2.82 -21.84 11.60
N ASP A 3 -2.84 -22.97 10.88
CA ASP A 3 -3.73 -23.16 9.73
C ASP A 3 -5.12 -23.48 10.28
N THR A 4 -5.79 -22.50 10.88
CA THR A 4 -7.25 -22.54 10.94
C THR A 4 -7.73 -22.27 9.53
N THR A 5 -8.08 -23.34 8.81
CA THR A 5 -8.72 -23.23 7.51
C THR A 5 -10.05 -22.50 7.69
N SER A 6 -10.03 -21.18 7.48
CA SER A 6 -11.25 -20.37 7.50
C SER A 6 -12.24 -21.00 6.52
N SER A 7 -13.44 -21.25 7.01
CA SER A 7 -14.53 -21.80 6.21
C SER A 7 -15.04 -20.71 5.25
N TYR A 8 -14.62 -20.81 4.00
CA TYR A 8 -15.06 -19.94 2.92
C TYR A 8 -16.21 -20.60 2.14
N VAL A 9 -17.33 -19.88 2.02
CA VAL A 9 -18.51 -20.34 1.27
C VAL A 9 -19.10 -19.18 0.48
N MET A 10 -19.50 -19.46 -0.75
CA MET A 10 -20.28 -18.53 -1.58
C MET A 10 -21.77 -18.85 -1.44
N GLU A 11 -22.57 -17.84 -1.10
CA GLU A 11 -24.03 -17.96 -1.01
C GLU A 11 -24.72 -16.89 -1.89
N GLU A 12 -25.98 -17.14 -2.26
CA GLU A 12 -26.78 -16.21 -3.04
C GLU A 12 -27.65 -15.33 -2.12
N ALA A 13 -27.56 -14.02 -2.28
CA ALA A 13 -28.43 -13.06 -1.62
C ALA A 13 -29.86 -13.14 -2.18
N ARG A 14 -30.84 -12.57 -1.47
CA ARG A 14 -32.26 -12.60 -1.87
C ARG A 14 -32.54 -11.96 -3.23
N ASN A 15 -31.65 -11.10 -3.71
CA ASN A 15 -31.75 -10.45 -5.02
C ASN A 15 -30.95 -11.17 -6.12
N GLY A 16 -30.42 -12.37 -5.84
CA GLY A 16 -29.65 -13.18 -6.78
C GLY A 16 -28.16 -12.83 -6.85
N ALA A 17 -27.69 -11.89 -6.03
CA ALA A 17 -26.30 -11.47 -6.01
C ALA A 17 -25.46 -12.45 -5.18
N LEU A 18 -24.25 -12.80 -5.64
CA LEU A 18 -23.36 -13.67 -4.88
C LEU A 18 -22.68 -12.93 -3.73
N VAL A 19 -22.66 -13.54 -2.55
CA VAL A 19 -22.08 -12.95 -1.32
C VAL A 19 -21.20 -14.00 -0.65
N PRO A 20 -19.90 -13.70 -0.46
CA PRO A 20 -19.03 -14.59 0.29
C PRO A 20 -19.32 -14.54 1.78
N LYS A 21 -19.06 -15.68 2.41
CA LYS A 21 -19.18 -15.90 3.84
C LYS A 21 -17.89 -16.54 4.34
N ILE A 22 -17.30 -15.93 5.36
CA ILE A 22 -16.10 -16.43 6.03
C ILE A 22 -16.47 -16.71 7.48
N ASP A 23 -16.27 -17.95 7.93
CA ASP A 23 -16.46 -18.34 9.33
C ASP A 23 -17.82 -17.92 9.89
N GLY A 24 -18.86 -18.12 9.06
CA GLY A 24 -20.25 -17.78 9.39
C GLY A 24 -20.63 -16.31 9.17
N THR A 25 -19.67 -15.43 8.88
CA THR A 25 -19.89 -13.99 8.69
C THR A 25 -20.01 -13.65 7.20
N TYR A 26 -21.14 -13.06 6.80
CA TYR A 26 -21.30 -12.54 5.44
C TYR A 26 -20.49 -11.27 5.24
N LEU A 27 -19.81 -11.17 4.10
CA LEU A 27 -19.06 -9.97 3.74
C LEU A 27 -19.94 -8.82 3.30
N HIS A 28 -21.15 -9.09 2.82
CA HIS A 28 -22.14 -8.08 2.47
C HIS A 28 -23.55 -8.48 2.91
N SER A 29 -24.48 -7.55 2.78
CA SER A 29 -25.91 -7.75 2.98
C SER A 29 -26.45 -8.89 2.12
N ILE A 30 -26.99 -9.91 2.79
CA ILE A 30 -27.73 -11.02 2.15
C ILE A 30 -29.07 -10.59 1.54
N TYR A 31 -29.47 -9.33 1.74
CA TYR A 31 -30.72 -8.80 1.19
C TYR A 31 -30.48 -8.08 -0.13
N ASN A 32 -29.50 -7.16 -0.16
CA ASN A 32 -29.15 -6.38 -1.34
C ASN A 32 -27.76 -5.75 -1.14
N PRO A 33 -26.67 -6.42 -1.59
CA PRO A 33 -25.30 -5.93 -1.41
C PRO A 33 -25.01 -4.67 -2.25
N GLN A 34 -25.69 -4.47 -3.38
CA GLN A 34 -25.55 -3.28 -4.21
C GLN A 34 -26.05 -2.03 -3.47
N LYS A 35 -27.21 -2.12 -2.82
CA LYS A 35 -27.77 -1.00 -2.04
C LYS A 35 -26.88 -0.64 -0.84
N GLU A 36 -26.26 -1.63 -0.20
CA GLU A 36 -25.28 -1.39 0.85
C GLU A 36 -24.05 -0.63 0.31
N ALA A 37 -23.57 -1.01 -0.86
CA ALA A 37 -22.45 -0.35 -1.54
C ALA A 37 -22.76 1.10 -1.93
N GLU A 38 -23.97 1.40 -2.40
CA GLU A 38 -24.42 2.77 -2.67
C GLU A 38 -24.37 3.63 -1.40
N GLN A 39 -24.94 3.13 -0.30
CA GLN A 39 -24.89 3.80 1.01
C GLN A 39 -23.47 3.99 1.53
N TYR A 40 -22.57 3.06 1.22
CA TYR A 40 -21.16 3.18 1.56
C TYR A 40 -20.51 4.38 0.86
N VAL A 41 -20.81 4.57 -0.43
CA VAL A 41 -20.32 5.72 -1.20
C VAL A 41 -20.89 7.03 -0.66
N GLU A 42 -22.20 7.09 -0.37
CA GLU A 42 -22.85 8.28 0.21
C GLU A 42 -22.17 8.73 1.51
N LYS A 43 -21.88 7.79 2.42
CA LYS A 43 -21.18 8.08 3.68
C LYS A 43 -19.77 8.64 3.48
N ASN A 44 -19.10 8.26 2.39
CA ASN A 44 -17.72 8.62 2.10
C ASN A 44 -17.58 9.70 1.01
N GLU A 45 -18.69 10.24 0.51
CA GLU A 45 -18.74 11.13 -0.66
C GLU A 45 -17.77 12.31 -0.56
N ASN A 46 -17.72 12.96 0.60
CA ASN A 46 -16.83 14.10 0.84
C ASN A 46 -15.35 13.75 0.66
N GLN A 47 -14.94 12.55 1.10
CA GLN A 47 -13.56 12.08 0.95
C GLN A 47 -13.29 11.67 -0.50
N LEU A 48 -14.26 10.99 -1.12
CA LEU A 48 -14.20 10.55 -2.50
C LEU A 48 -14.06 11.73 -3.49
N LYS A 49 -14.73 12.86 -3.25
CA LYS A 49 -14.59 14.06 -4.08
C LYS A 49 -13.25 14.80 -3.91
N ARG A 50 -12.64 14.73 -2.72
CA ARG A 50 -11.43 15.51 -2.40
C ARG A 50 -10.13 14.83 -2.80
N LYS A 51 -10.15 13.51 -2.95
CA LYS A 51 -8.99 12.68 -3.25
C LYS A 51 -9.21 12.01 -4.60
N GLN A 52 -8.13 11.60 -5.25
CA GLN A 52 -8.15 10.86 -6.52
C GLN A 52 -7.42 9.53 -6.41
N THR A 53 -6.78 9.27 -5.27
CA THR A 53 -6.05 8.03 -5.01
C THR A 53 -6.65 7.37 -3.78
N TYR A 54 -6.98 6.08 -3.90
CA TYR A 54 -7.75 5.35 -2.91
C TYR A 54 -7.09 4.02 -2.58
N LEU A 55 -6.99 3.73 -1.29
CA LEU A 55 -6.55 2.46 -0.75
C LEU A 55 -7.73 1.82 -0.02
N ILE A 56 -8.20 0.69 -0.53
CA ILE A 56 -9.34 -0.02 0.04
C ILE A 56 -8.82 -1.23 0.81
N LEU A 57 -9.22 -1.36 2.07
CA LEU A 57 -8.88 -2.48 2.94
C LEU A 57 -10.03 -3.48 2.91
N GLY A 58 -9.84 -4.58 2.18
CA GLY A 58 -10.82 -5.64 1.95
C GLY A 58 -11.54 -5.50 0.61
N LEU A 59 -11.55 -6.59 -0.15
CA LEU A 59 -12.25 -6.72 -1.42
C LEU A 59 -13.73 -7.00 -1.21
N GLY A 60 -14.11 -7.78 -0.19
CA GLY A 60 -15.51 -8.02 0.19
C GLY A 60 -16.39 -8.74 -0.85
N PHE A 61 -15.87 -8.99 -2.05
CA PHE A 61 -16.55 -9.34 -3.33
C PHE A 61 -16.85 -8.18 -4.29
N GLY A 62 -16.46 -6.96 -3.92
CA GLY A 62 -16.28 -5.85 -4.84
C GLY A 62 -17.49 -4.95 -5.07
N TYR A 63 -18.63 -5.17 -4.39
CA TYR A 63 -19.80 -4.30 -4.58
C TYR A 63 -19.51 -2.84 -4.23
N HIS A 64 -18.83 -2.57 -3.10
CA HIS A 64 -18.42 -1.21 -2.73
C HIS A 64 -17.39 -0.64 -3.69
N ILE A 65 -16.51 -1.48 -4.24
CA ILE A 65 -15.51 -1.06 -5.22
C ILE A 65 -16.19 -0.64 -6.52
N ASP A 66 -17.20 -1.39 -6.98
CA ASP A 66 -17.98 -1.06 -8.17
C ASP A 66 -18.70 0.30 -7.99
N ALA A 67 -19.33 0.50 -6.84
CA ALA A 67 -20.01 1.77 -6.52
C ALA A 67 -19.02 2.93 -6.43
N ILE A 68 -17.85 2.73 -5.81
CA ILE A 68 -16.77 3.74 -5.77
C ILE A 68 -16.28 4.04 -7.19
N LEU A 69 -16.03 3.01 -8.02
CA LEU A 69 -15.54 3.17 -9.38
C LEU A 69 -16.52 4.01 -10.22
N GLU A 70 -17.81 3.72 -10.14
CA GLU A 70 -18.84 4.51 -10.83
C GLU A 70 -18.84 5.96 -10.35
N PHE A 71 -18.73 6.18 -9.04
CA PHE A 71 -18.67 7.51 -8.47
C PHE A 71 -17.44 8.30 -8.95
N VAL A 72 -16.25 7.71 -8.88
CA VAL A 72 -15.00 8.41 -9.21
C VAL A 72 -14.90 8.71 -10.69
N LYS A 73 -15.37 7.82 -11.57
CA LYS A 73 -15.43 8.06 -13.02
C LYS A 73 -16.27 9.28 -13.39
N LYS A 74 -17.33 9.55 -12.64
CA LYS A 74 -18.20 10.71 -12.85
C LYS A 74 -17.61 12.01 -12.33
N ASN A 75 -16.72 11.94 -11.34
CA ASN A 75 -16.22 13.11 -10.61
C ASN A 75 -14.75 13.45 -10.90
N HIS A 76 -13.97 12.51 -11.43
CA HIS A 76 -12.53 12.66 -11.66
C HIS A 76 -12.13 12.17 -13.04
N THR A 77 -11.26 12.92 -13.71
CA THR A 77 -10.68 12.54 -15.01
C THR A 77 -9.59 11.48 -14.85
N GLU A 78 -8.83 11.56 -13.76
CA GLU A 78 -7.77 10.63 -13.41
C GLU A 78 -7.97 10.18 -11.96
N PHE A 79 -7.83 8.88 -11.72
CA PHE A 79 -7.90 8.29 -10.40
C PHE A 79 -7.06 7.00 -10.34
N ASN A 80 -6.74 6.56 -9.13
CA ASN A 80 -6.01 5.32 -8.90
C ASN A 80 -6.59 4.61 -7.68
N ILE A 81 -7.02 3.35 -7.86
CA ILE A 81 -7.62 2.53 -6.81
C ILE A 81 -6.74 1.30 -6.61
N VAL A 82 -6.28 1.11 -5.36
CA VAL A 82 -5.59 -0.10 -4.92
C VAL A 82 -6.42 -0.77 -3.84
N VAL A 83 -6.61 -2.08 -3.96
CA VAL A 83 -7.35 -2.90 -2.98
C VAL A 83 -6.39 -3.88 -2.33
N LEU A 84 -6.36 -3.92 -1.00
CA LEU A 84 -5.64 -4.94 -0.24
C LEU A 84 -6.62 -6.03 0.20
N GLU A 85 -6.35 -7.27 -0.22
CA GLU A 85 -7.18 -8.43 0.14
C GLU A 85 -6.29 -9.57 0.68
N PRO A 86 -6.47 -9.98 1.95
CA PRO A 86 -5.76 -11.10 2.56
C PRO A 86 -6.19 -12.50 2.09
N ASN A 87 -7.35 -12.65 1.45
CA ASN A 87 -7.88 -13.95 1.03
C ASN A 87 -7.74 -14.17 -0.49
N LYS A 88 -6.89 -15.13 -0.89
CA LYS A 88 -6.67 -15.45 -2.31
C LYS A 88 -7.92 -15.97 -3.01
N GLU A 89 -8.77 -16.72 -2.30
CA GLU A 89 -9.97 -17.33 -2.89
C GLU A 89 -10.96 -16.26 -3.33
N ILE A 90 -11.15 -15.22 -2.51
CA ILE A 90 -11.97 -14.05 -2.86
C ILE A 90 -11.40 -13.34 -4.08
N ILE A 91 -10.08 -13.17 -4.15
CA ILE A 91 -9.44 -12.53 -5.32
C ILE A 91 -9.69 -13.35 -6.58
N SER A 92 -9.49 -14.67 -6.54
CA SER A 92 -9.71 -15.53 -7.71
C SER A 92 -11.17 -15.52 -8.17
N GLU A 93 -12.12 -15.59 -7.25
CA GLU A 93 -13.55 -15.54 -7.56
C GLU A 93 -13.96 -14.19 -8.15
N TYR A 94 -13.48 -13.09 -7.56
CA TYR A 94 -13.73 -11.76 -8.09
C TYR A 94 -13.19 -11.61 -9.52
N VAL A 95 -11.94 -12.03 -9.77
CA VAL A 95 -11.33 -11.93 -11.10
C VAL A 95 -12.07 -12.80 -12.12
N ALA A 96 -12.50 -14.00 -11.73
CA ALA A 96 -13.26 -14.90 -12.60
C ALA A 96 -14.62 -14.31 -13.02
N GLN A 97 -15.28 -13.57 -12.13
CA GLN A 97 -16.60 -13.00 -12.39
C GLN A 97 -16.59 -11.60 -12.98
N LYS A 98 -15.54 -10.80 -12.71
CA LYS A 98 -15.48 -9.35 -13.01
C LYS A 98 -14.35 -8.98 -13.98
N VAL A 99 -14.01 -9.89 -14.90
CA VAL A 99 -12.89 -9.81 -15.87
C VAL A 99 -12.71 -8.39 -16.46
N SER A 100 -13.80 -7.70 -16.82
CA SER A 100 -13.76 -6.39 -17.49
C SER A 100 -13.38 -5.18 -16.61
N GLN A 101 -13.51 -5.25 -15.29
CA GLN A 101 -13.21 -4.13 -14.37
C GLN A 101 -11.80 -4.22 -13.77
N SER A 102 -11.13 -5.36 -13.97
CA SER A 102 -9.81 -5.65 -13.39
C SER A 102 -8.69 -4.73 -13.87
N SER A 103 -8.84 -4.03 -15.01
CA SER A 103 -7.80 -3.15 -15.55
C SER A 103 -7.73 -1.79 -14.86
N GLU A 104 -8.81 -1.32 -14.25
CA GLU A 104 -8.88 0.02 -13.62
C GLU A 104 -8.58 -0.01 -12.12
N ILE A 105 -8.54 -1.21 -11.54
CA ILE A 105 -8.35 -1.45 -10.11
C ILE A 105 -7.17 -2.38 -9.91
N LYS A 106 -6.18 -1.96 -9.12
CA LYS A 106 -5.05 -2.82 -8.77
C LYS A 106 -5.38 -3.59 -7.49
N ILE A 107 -5.63 -4.88 -7.60
CA ILE A 107 -5.79 -5.77 -6.44
C ILE A 107 -4.41 -6.29 -6.02
N VAL A 108 -4.07 -6.12 -4.76
CA VAL A 108 -2.82 -6.59 -4.16
C VAL A 108 -3.15 -7.60 -3.07
N TYR A 109 -2.62 -8.81 -3.24
CA TYR A 109 -2.73 -9.85 -2.24
C TYR A 109 -1.89 -9.50 -1.01
N LEU A 110 -2.53 -9.41 0.16
CA LEU A 110 -1.87 -9.10 1.42
C LEU A 110 -1.53 -10.38 2.18
N ASP A 111 -0.36 -10.95 1.88
CA ASP A 111 0.19 -12.10 2.60
C ASP A 111 0.79 -11.67 3.95
N THR A 112 1.84 -10.86 3.87
CA THR A 112 2.50 -10.26 5.03
C THR A 112 2.75 -8.78 4.76
N VAL A 113 2.76 -8.00 5.83
CA VAL A 113 2.98 -6.55 5.76
C VAL A 113 4.37 -6.25 5.20
N GLU A 114 5.38 -7.02 5.62
CA GLU A 114 6.78 -6.83 5.23
C GLU A 114 6.99 -6.99 3.71
N LYS A 115 6.33 -7.98 3.09
CA LYS A 115 6.38 -8.18 1.63
C LYS A 115 5.78 -6.99 0.89
N LEU A 116 4.70 -6.41 1.42
CA LEU A 116 4.01 -5.28 0.82
C LEU A 116 4.91 -4.03 0.76
N TYR A 117 5.68 -3.76 1.82
CA TYR A 117 6.62 -2.63 1.87
C TYR A 117 7.91 -2.85 1.07
N THR A 118 8.13 -4.06 0.54
CA THR A 118 9.24 -4.34 -0.38
C THR A 118 8.90 -3.96 -1.83
N ASP A 119 7.62 -3.91 -2.20
CA ASP A 119 7.19 -3.48 -3.53
C ASP A 119 7.32 -1.95 -3.68
N LYS A 120 8.33 -1.52 -4.43
CA LYS A 120 8.57 -0.10 -4.75
C LYS A 120 7.32 0.58 -5.32
N ASN A 121 6.57 -0.08 -6.21
CA ASN A 121 5.39 0.54 -6.83
C ASN A 121 4.29 0.80 -5.80
N PHE A 122 4.13 -0.12 -4.83
CA PHE A 122 3.18 0.06 -3.75
C PHE A 122 3.63 1.14 -2.76
N VAL A 123 4.92 1.20 -2.42
CA VAL A 123 5.49 2.26 -1.59
C VAL A 123 5.32 3.63 -2.26
N ASP A 124 5.62 3.74 -3.57
CA ASP A 124 5.41 4.96 -4.34
C ASP A 124 3.93 5.35 -4.40
N PHE A 125 3.03 4.37 -4.47
CA PHE A 125 1.60 4.62 -4.32
C PHE A 125 1.24 5.17 -2.92
N LEU A 126 1.76 4.61 -1.83
CA LEU A 126 1.49 5.12 -0.48
C LEU A 126 1.98 6.57 -0.29
N ARG A 127 3.06 6.96 -0.98
CA ARG A 127 3.59 8.32 -0.96
C ARG A 127 2.61 9.36 -1.53
N THR A 128 1.64 8.96 -2.36
CA THR A 128 0.59 9.87 -2.85
C THR A 128 -0.43 10.24 -1.76
N LYS A 129 -0.33 9.63 -0.57
CA LYS A 129 -1.26 9.81 0.56
C LYS A 129 -2.70 9.46 0.16
N PRO A 130 -2.95 8.19 -0.23
CA PRO A 130 -4.27 7.73 -0.62
C PRO A 130 -5.31 7.97 0.48
N CYS A 131 -6.56 8.18 0.09
CA CYS A 131 -7.69 8.04 0.99
C CYS A 131 -7.83 6.57 1.37
N VAL A 132 -7.77 6.26 2.66
CA VAL A 132 -7.94 4.89 3.15
C VAL A 132 -9.41 4.63 3.44
N LEU A 133 -9.98 3.67 2.76
CA LEU A 133 -11.37 3.23 2.90
C LEU A 133 -11.38 1.80 3.43
N LYS A 134 -12.22 1.54 4.43
CA LYS A 134 -12.32 0.22 5.07
C LYS A 134 -13.60 -0.46 4.61
N HIS A 135 -13.51 -1.70 4.14
CA HIS A 135 -14.68 -2.55 4.03
C HIS A 135 -14.93 -3.17 5.40
N ASP A 136 -16.00 -2.76 6.09
CA ASP A 136 -16.17 -3.01 7.53
C ASP A 136 -16.06 -4.50 7.88
N GLN A 137 -16.75 -5.37 7.13
CA GLN A 137 -16.78 -6.82 7.37
C GLN A 137 -15.40 -7.46 7.15
N SER A 138 -14.75 -7.15 6.01
CA SER A 138 -13.39 -7.64 5.75
C SER A 138 -12.40 -7.11 6.77
N TYR A 139 -12.55 -5.84 7.20
CA TYR A 139 -11.68 -5.24 8.19
C TYR A 139 -11.84 -5.91 9.56
N THR A 140 -13.06 -6.25 9.97
CA THR A 140 -13.31 -6.98 11.21
C THR A 140 -12.68 -8.37 11.18
N ILE A 141 -12.83 -9.12 10.09
CA ILE A 141 -12.28 -10.48 9.95
C ILE A 141 -10.74 -10.43 9.98
N TYR A 142 -10.13 -9.52 9.24
CA TYR A 142 -8.67 -9.40 9.11
C TYR A 142 -8.09 -8.26 9.96
N ASN A 143 -8.71 -7.97 11.11
CA ASN A 143 -8.40 -6.79 11.92
C ASN A 143 -6.94 -6.74 12.36
N GLU A 144 -6.38 -7.86 12.80
CA GLU A 144 -4.97 -7.93 13.23
C GLU A 144 -4.01 -7.57 12.09
N LEU A 145 -4.23 -8.14 10.91
CA LEU A 145 -3.38 -7.92 9.74
C LEU A 145 -3.49 -6.48 9.22
N PHE A 146 -4.71 -5.94 9.10
CA PHE A 146 -4.90 -4.56 8.66
C PHE A 146 -4.39 -3.54 9.68
N ASN A 147 -4.55 -3.79 10.99
CA ASN A 147 -3.95 -2.92 12.01
C ASN A 147 -2.43 -3.01 11.97
N LYS A 148 -1.85 -4.20 11.79
CA LYS A 148 -0.41 -4.37 11.60
C LYS A 148 0.08 -3.57 10.39
N PHE A 149 -0.66 -3.58 9.29
CA PHE A 149 -0.38 -2.75 8.12
C PHE A 149 -0.45 -1.24 8.42
N LEU A 150 -1.56 -0.77 9.01
CA LEU A 150 -1.77 0.66 9.28
C LEU A 150 -0.81 1.24 10.31
N THR A 151 -0.33 0.41 11.25
CA THR A 151 0.62 0.80 12.29
C THR A 151 2.05 0.43 11.95
N PHE A 152 2.29 -0.17 10.78
CA PHE A 152 3.62 -0.56 10.37
C PHE A 152 4.52 0.66 10.31
N LYS A 153 5.51 0.66 11.21
CA LYS A 153 6.66 1.56 11.11
C LYS A 153 7.73 0.75 10.41
N SER A 154 8.24 1.27 9.30
CA SER A 154 9.50 0.79 8.75
C SER A 154 10.50 0.78 9.89
N SER A 155 11.18 -0.35 10.11
CA SER A 155 12.23 -0.40 11.12
C SER A 155 13.25 0.69 10.82
N ASP A 156 13.64 1.45 11.84
CA ASP A 156 14.74 2.43 11.75
C ASP A 156 16.12 1.74 11.55
N SER A 157 16.14 0.44 11.27
CA SER A 157 17.35 -0.33 11.03
C SER A 157 17.91 -0.06 9.63
N GLU A 158 19.17 0.38 9.59
CA GLU A 158 19.96 0.62 8.38
C GLU A 158 19.93 -0.57 7.40
N GLU A 159 19.74 -1.79 7.91
CA GLU A 159 19.68 -3.04 7.13
C GLU A 159 18.58 -3.09 6.06
N VAL A 160 17.42 -2.46 6.28
CA VAL A 160 16.33 -2.44 5.27
C VAL A 160 16.69 -1.49 4.12
N PHE A 161 17.35 -0.38 4.46
CA PHE A 161 17.84 0.60 3.48
C PHE A 161 18.98 0.02 2.64
N GLU A 162 19.89 -0.75 3.23
CA GLU A 162 21.01 -1.39 2.51
C GLU A 162 20.55 -2.17 1.28
N SER A 163 19.40 -2.85 1.35
CA SER A 163 18.87 -3.63 0.21
C SER A 163 18.32 -2.78 -0.95
N THR A 164 17.91 -1.54 -0.68
CA THR A 164 17.22 -0.63 -1.62
C THR A 164 18.11 0.52 -2.09
N ILE A 165 19.23 0.75 -1.41
CA ILE A 165 20.26 1.72 -1.73
C ILE A 165 21.04 1.25 -2.98
N SER A 166 21.19 2.15 -3.96
CA SER A 166 22.00 1.87 -5.16
C SER A 166 23.46 1.61 -4.80
N ASP A 167 24.22 0.90 -5.63
CA ASP A 167 25.62 0.58 -5.35
C ASP A 167 26.48 1.84 -5.09
N LEU A 168 26.19 2.95 -5.77
CA LEU A 168 26.82 4.26 -5.53
C LEU A 168 26.48 4.81 -4.15
N THR A 169 25.26 4.59 -3.69
CA THR A 169 24.81 5.05 -2.38
C THR A 169 25.42 4.14 -1.28
N ARG A 170 25.58 2.83 -1.53
CA ARG A 170 26.31 1.93 -0.62
C ARG A 170 27.78 2.30 -0.48
N SER A 171 28.45 2.65 -1.58
CA SER A 171 29.85 3.12 -1.52
C SER A 171 29.99 4.41 -0.70
N LEU A 172 28.95 5.26 -0.69
CA LEU A 172 28.91 6.48 0.11
C LEU A 172 28.57 6.22 1.59
N PHE A 173 27.66 5.28 1.91
CA PHE A 173 27.29 4.94 3.28
C PHE A 173 28.37 4.14 4.03
N ASN A 174 29.08 3.23 3.34
CA ASN A 174 30.23 2.51 3.88
C ASN A 174 31.42 3.42 4.29
N LEU A 175 31.34 4.73 4.03
CA LEU A 175 32.35 5.72 4.42
C LEU A 175 32.16 6.30 5.83
N ASN A 176 31.14 5.89 6.61
CA ASN A 176 30.97 6.36 8.00
C ASN A 176 31.21 5.24 9.03
N ASN A 177 32.13 5.40 9.99
CA ASN A 177 31.93 6.37 11.09
C ASN A 177 33.19 7.11 11.60
N LYS A 178 34.35 7.03 10.92
CA LYS A 178 35.54 7.85 11.25
C LYS A 178 36.33 8.36 10.05
N GLN A 179 36.23 7.68 8.90
CA GLN A 179 37.05 7.99 7.73
C GLN A 179 36.52 9.16 6.90
N SER A 180 35.20 9.38 6.78
CA SER A 180 34.63 10.46 5.96
C SER A 180 35.07 11.89 6.31
N TYR A 181 35.18 12.22 7.60
CA TYR A 181 35.66 13.54 8.05
C TYR A 181 37.15 13.72 7.77
N GLU A 182 37.96 12.69 8.00
CA GLU A 182 39.39 12.67 7.69
C GLU A 182 39.64 12.72 6.17
N SER A 183 38.76 12.10 5.38
CA SER A 183 38.75 12.16 3.91
C SER A 183 38.41 13.56 3.41
N ALA A 184 37.40 14.24 3.94
CA ALA A 184 37.07 15.61 3.54
C ALA A 184 38.17 16.63 3.94
N GLU A 185 38.75 16.48 5.14
CA GLU A 185 39.91 17.27 5.60
C GLU A 185 41.15 17.04 4.72
N SER A 186 41.44 15.78 4.35
CA SER A 186 42.57 15.46 3.48
C SER A 186 42.38 15.97 2.06
N ILE A 187 41.15 15.92 1.49
CA ILE A 187 40.81 16.56 0.21
C ILE A 187 41.02 18.08 0.29
N LYS A 188 40.56 18.73 1.37
CA LYS A 188 40.80 20.17 1.59
C LYS A 188 42.30 20.50 1.66
N LYS A 189 43.10 19.66 2.33
CA LYS A 189 44.57 19.82 2.43
C LYS A 189 45.28 19.61 1.10
N GLN A 190 44.81 18.67 0.27
CA GLN A 190 45.36 18.41 -1.07
C GLN A 190 45.01 19.52 -2.09
N LYS A 191 44.04 20.40 -1.78
CA LYS A 191 43.59 21.53 -2.62
C LYS A 191 43.19 21.15 -4.05
N ARG A 192 42.93 19.87 -4.30
CA ARG A 192 42.58 19.34 -5.61
C ARG A 192 41.57 18.21 -5.42
N MET A 193 40.52 18.21 -6.24
CA MET A 193 39.58 17.10 -6.35
C MET A 193 40.00 16.24 -7.51
N ASN A 194 40.17 14.94 -7.28
CA ASN A 194 40.64 13.96 -8.24
C ASN A 194 39.47 13.25 -8.95
N GLY A 195 38.23 13.46 -8.52
CA GLY A 195 37.05 12.87 -9.14
C GLY A 195 35.72 13.39 -8.59
N ARG A 196 34.61 12.86 -9.12
CA ARG A 196 33.23 13.18 -8.68
C ARG A 196 32.97 12.79 -7.22
N GLU A 197 33.65 11.77 -6.74
CA GLU A 197 33.55 11.27 -5.36
C GLU A 197 34.06 12.30 -4.35
N ASP A 198 35.18 12.96 -4.62
CA ASP A 198 35.73 14.04 -3.78
C ASP A 198 34.77 15.23 -3.68
N PHE A 199 34.12 15.56 -4.79
CA PHE A 199 33.13 16.63 -4.83
C PHE A 199 31.90 16.29 -3.99
N LEU A 200 31.38 15.06 -4.12
CA LEU A 200 30.26 14.58 -3.30
C LEU A 200 30.62 14.57 -1.81
N MET A 201 31.81 14.08 -1.45
CA MET A 201 32.28 14.04 -0.06
C MET A 201 32.38 15.45 0.56
N MET A 202 32.86 16.42 -0.21
CA MET A 202 32.91 17.83 0.20
C MET A 202 31.52 18.44 0.36
N ALA A 203 30.59 18.16 -0.57
CA ALA A 203 29.21 18.64 -0.49
C ALA A 203 28.47 18.05 0.73
N PHE A 204 28.59 16.74 0.97
CA PHE A 204 28.02 16.08 2.13
C PHE A 204 28.59 16.63 3.45
N SER A 205 29.91 16.79 3.53
CA SER A 205 30.58 17.39 4.70
C SER A 205 30.10 18.81 4.97
N HIS A 206 29.86 19.60 3.92
CA HIS A 206 29.34 20.96 4.08
C HIS A 206 27.91 20.95 4.62
N ILE A 207 27.00 20.18 3.99
CA ILE A 207 25.60 20.04 4.39
C ILE A 207 25.48 19.59 5.86
N ALA A 208 26.26 18.58 6.25
CA ALA A 208 26.27 18.06 7.63
C ALA A 208 26.73 19.09 8.67
N ASN A 209 27.61 20.02 8.29
CA ASN A 209 28.12 21.06 9.19
C ASN A 209 27.29 22.35 9.18
N THR A 210 26.56 22.63 8.10
CA THR A 210 25.65 23.80 8.01
C THR A 210 24.31 23.60 8.72
N GLY A 211 23.97 22.36 9.09
CA GLY A 211 22.74 22.04 9.84
C GLY A 211 22.85 22.16 11.37
N LYS A 212 23.98 22.67 11.89
CA LYS A 212 24.19 22.99 13.30
C LYS A 212 24.05 24.49 13.57
#